data_AF-A0AAD9EN74-F1
#
_entry.id   AF-A0AAD9EN74-F1
#
_cell.length_a   1.000
_cell.length_b   1.000
_cell.length_c   1.000
_cell.angle_alpha   90.00
_cell.angle_beta   90.00
_cell.angle_gamma   90.00
#
_symmetry.space_group_name_H-M   'P 1'
#
loop_
_entity.id
_entity.type
_entity.pdbx_description
1 polymer ?
#
loop_
_entity_poly.entity_id
_entity_poly.type
_entity_poly.pdbx_seq_one_letter_code
_entity_poly.pdbx_strand_id
1 'polypeptide(L)'
;MPYYIGLVMTDNEDVSGAFVTLRVFRVFRIFKFSRHSAGLRILGYTLKSCASELGFLLFSLTMAIIIFATIMFYAEKGSSASKFTSIPAAFWYTIVTMTTLG
;
A
#
# COMPACT_ATOMS: atom_id res chain seq x y z
N MET A 1 -8.73 21.66 15.93
CA MET A 1 -9.80 20.64 16.01
C MET A 1 -9.31 19.17 16.11
N PRO A 2 -8.23 18.85 16.85
CA PRO A 2 -8.08 17.50 17.43
C PRO A 2 -7.98 17.52 18.97
N TYR A 3 -7.99 18.71 19.58
CA TYR A 3 -7.89 18.88 21.03
C TYR A 3 -9.24 18.61 21.74
N TYR A 4 -10.37 18.96 21.11
CA TYR A 4 -11.70 18.80 21.70
C TYR A 4 -12.23 17.36 21.72
N ILE A 5 -11.71 16.48 20.85
CA ILE A 5 -12.16 15.09 20.76
C ILE A 5 -11.48 14.22 21.84
N GLY A 6 -10.32 14.64 22.34
CA GLY A 6 -9.62 13.93 23.42
C GLY A 6 -10.24 14.12 24.81
N LEU A 7 -11.06 15.16 25.01
CA LEU A 7 -11.60 15.53 26.33
C LEU A 7 -12.99 14.92 26.60
N VAL A 8 -13.70 14.46 25.57
CA VAL A 8 -15.03 13.83 25.70
C VAL A 8 -14.95 12.31 25.97
N MET A 9 -13.80 11.67 25.72
CA MET A 9 -13.69 10.21 25.65
C MET A 9 -12.60 9.64 26.59
N THR A 10 -12.52 10.13 27.82
CA THR A 10 -11.75 9.47 28.89
C THR A 10 -12.73 8.62 29.69
N ASP A 11 -12.94 7.34 29.33
CA ASP A 11 -13.34 6.28 30.30
C ASP A 11 -13.39 4.81 29.78
N ASN A 12 -12.93 4.44 28.58
CA ASN A 12 -13.12 3.04 28.11
C ASN A 12 -11.82 2.41 27.62
N GLU A 13 -11.34 1.34 28.24
CA GLU A 13 -10.09 0.63 27.88
C GLU A 13 -10.02 0.19 26.39
N ASP A 14 -11.17 -0.02 25.74
CA ASP A 14 -11.29 -0.27 24.29
C ASP A 14 -10.80 0.88 23.39
N VAL A 15 -10.66 2.09 23.93
CA VAL A 15 -10.22 3.25 23.14
C VAL A 15 -8.73 3.23 22.85
N SER A 16 -7.91 2.42 23.53
CA SER A 16 -6.45 2.40 23.30
C SER A 16 -6.07 2.06 21.85
N GLY A 17 -6.75 1.09 21.23
CA GLY A 17 -6.58 0.76 19.81
C GLY A 17 -7.12 1.84 18.86
N ALA A 18 -8.22 2.48 19.24
CA ALA A 18 -8.78 3.62 18.52
C ALA A 18 -7.84 4.84 18.58
N PHE A 19 -7.12 5.06 19.69
CA PHE A 19 -6.13 6.12 19.84
C PHE A 19 -4.92 5.93 18.91
N VAL A 20 -4.43 4.70 18.72
CA VAL A 20 -3.36 4.40 17.75
C VAL A 20 -3.85 4.66 16.32
N THR A 21 -5.06 4.21 15.99
CA THR A 21 -5.68 4.44 14.67
C THR A 21 -5.92 5.93 14.41
N LEU A 22 -6.41 6.69 15.40
CA LEU A 22 -6.58 8.15 15.35
C LEU A 22 -5.23 8.89 15.24
N ARG A 23 -4.15 8.33 15.79
CA ARG A 23 -2.78 8.86 15.63
C ARG A 23 -2.30 8.71 14.19
N VAL A 24 -2.53 7.57 13.54
CA VAL A 24 -2.28 7.37 12.09
C VAL A 24 -3.15 8.30 11.25
N PHE A 25 -4.37 8.59 11.68
CA PHE A 25 -5.27 9.52 10.99
C PHE A 25 -4.69 10.95 10.89
N ARG A 26 -3.67 11.32 11.65
CA ARG A 26 -2.95 12.59 11.44
C ARG A 26 -2.18 12.63 10.12
N VAL A 27 -1.82 11.49 9.52
CA VAL A 27 -1.25 11.42 8.17
C VAL A 27 -2.24 11.93 7.12
N PHE A 28 -3.56 11.79 7.32
CA PHE A 28 -4.56 12.43 6.44
C PHE A 28 -4.44 13.96 6.42
N ARG A 29 -3.82 14.59 7.44
CA ARG A 29 -3.56 16.04 7.40
C ARG A 29 -2.51 16.41 6.33
N ILE A 30 -1.59 15.51 5.96
CA ILE A 30 -0.69 15.68 4.80
C ILE A 30 -1.51 15.71 3.51
N PHE A 31 -2.55 14.87 3.40
CA PHE A 31 -3.53 14.95 2.32
C PHE A 31 -4.27 16.29 2.29
N LYS A 32 -4.47 16.96 3.43
CA LYS A 32 -5.03 18.33 3.47
C LYS A 32 -4.03 19.39 2.98
N PHE A 33 -2.71 19.15 3.08
CA PHE A 33 -1.67 20.02 2.52
C PHE A 33 -1.62 19.95 0.98
N SER A 34 -2.07 18.83 0.38
CA SER A 34 -2.29 18.68 -1.07
C SER A 34 -3.12 19.82 -1.67
N ARG A 35 -4.15 20.28 -0.95
CA ARG A 35 -5.09 21.29 -1.45
C ARG A 35 -4.48 22.69 -1.60
N HIS A 36 -3.39 22.97 -0.89
CA HIS A 36 -2.70 24.27 -0.97
C HIS A 36 -1.57 24.30 -2.00
N SER A 37 -1.15 23.15 -2.51
CA SER A 37 -0.09 23.06 -3.51
C SER A 37 -0.69 22.89 -4.90
N ALA A 38 -0.53 23.92 -5.75
CA ALA A 38 -0.96 23.87 -7.15
C ALA A 38 -0.37 22.65 -7.89
N GLY A 39 0.84 22.21 -7.51
CA GLY A 39 1.50 21.03 -8.05
C GLY A 39 0.74 19.72 -7.82
N LEU A 40 0.13 19.49 -6.65
CA LEU A 40 -0.63 18.25 -6.40
C LEU A 40 -1.97 18.23 -7.14
N ARG A 41 -2.57 19.39 -7.41
CA ARG A 41 -3.77 19.48 -8.25
C ARG A 41 -3.47 19.13 -9.71
N ILE A 42 -2.32 19.57 -10.22
CA ILE A 42 -1.85 19.26 -11.57
C ILE A 42 -1.54 17.76 -11.67
N LEU A 43 -0.79 17.19 -10.72
CA LEU A 43 -0.52 15.75 -10.67
C LEU A 43 -1.82 14.94 -10.59
N GLY A 44 -2.78 15.34 -9.76
CA GLY A 44 -4.08 14.67 -9.65
C GLY A 44 -4.89 14.75 -10.95
N TYR A 45 -4.84 15.87 -11.66
CA TYR A 45 -5.53 16.04 -12.95
C TYR A 45 -4.89 15.17 -14.04
N THR A 46 -3.55 15.17 -14.13
CA THR A 46 -2.80 14.33 -15.06
C THR A 46 -2.99 12.84 -14.74
N LEU A 47 -2.93 12.45 -13.47
CA LEU A 47 -3.22 11.09 -13.03
C LEU A 47 -4.65 10.66 -13.36
N LYS A 48 -5.63 11.56 -13.22
CA LYS A 48 -7.01 11.27 -13.61
C LYS A 48 -7.16 11.07 -15.11
N SER A 49 -6.50 11.90 -15.92
CA SER A 49 -6.50 11.75 -17.38
C SER A 49 -5.86 10.44 -17.82
N CYS A 50 -4.75 10.04 -17.18
CA CYS A 50 -4.06 8.78 -17.46
C CYS A 50 -4.54 7.61 -16.58
N ALA A 51 -5.61 7.75 -15.79
CA ALA A 51 -5.99 6.74 -14.79
C ALA A 51 -6.39 5.42 -15.45
N SER A 52 -7.05 5.49 -16.60
CA SER A 52 -7.41 4.32 -17.40
C SER A 52 -6.15 3.59 -17.89
N GLU A 53 -5.21 4.32 -18.49
CA GLU A 53 -3.95 3.78 -19.01
C GLU A 53 -3.08 3.18 -17.89
N LEU A 54 -2.99 3.88 -16.77
CA LEU A 54 -2.24 3.43 -15.58
C LEU A 54 -2.91 2.20 -14.94
N GLY A 55 -4.23 2.11 -14.97
CA GLY A 55 -4.98 0.92 -14.56
C GLY A 55 -4.67 -0.30 -15.43
N PHE A 56 -4.65 -0.15 -16.76
CA PHE A 56 -4.24 -1.22 -17.68
C PHE A 56 -2.79 -1.67 -17.43
N LEU A 57 -1.88 -0.72 -17.20
CA LEU A 57 -0.48 -1.01 -16.89
C LEU A 57 -0.36 -1.82 -15.58
N LEU A 58 -1.01 -1.36 -14.50
CA LEU A 58 -1.00 -2.07 -13.21
C LEU A 58 -1.65 -3.46 -13.31
N PHE A 59 -2.70 -3.60 -14.11
CA PHE A 59 -3.33 -4.90 -14.35
C PHE A 59 -2.37 -5.88 -15.04
N SER A 60 -1.71 -5.44 -16.11
CA SER A 60 -0.69 -6.22 -16.81
C SER A 60 0.49 -6.58 -15.90
N LEU A 61 0.96 -5.62 -15.10
CA LEU A 61 2.04 -5.85 -14.11
C LEU A 61 1.63 -6.89 -13.07
N THR A 62 0.40 -6.81 -12.54
CA THR A 62 -0.12 -7.77 -11.55
C THR A 62 -0.19 -9.17 -12.15
N MET A 63 -0.64 -9.30 -13.40
CA MET A 63 -0.67 -10.57 -14.11
C MET A 63 0.75 -11.14 -14.29
N ALA A 64 1.73 -10.30 -14.66
CA ALA A 64 3.13 -10.71 -14.73
C ALA A 64 3.68 -11.16 -13.37
N ILE A 65 3.38 -10.44 -12.29
CA ILE A 65 3.77 -10.81 -10.92
C ILE A 65 3.23 -12.19 -10.54
N ILE A 66 1.97 -12.50 -10.87
CA ILE A 66 1.38 -13.83 -10.57
C ILE A 66 2.11 -14.94 -11.33
N ILE A 67 2.43 -14.73 -12.61
CA ILE A 67 3.16 -15.70 -13.42
C ILE A 67 4.56 -15.94 -12.84
N PHE A 68 5.30 -14.88 -12.56
CA PHE A 68 6.66 -14.98 -12.01
C PHE A 68 6.68 -15.56 -10.59
N ALA A 69 5.73 -15.21 -9.73
CA ALA A 69 5.60 -15.79 -8.40
C ALA A 69 5.31 -17.30 -8.49
N THR A 70 4.53 -17.75 -9.47
CA THR A 70 4.26 -19.17 -9.72
C THR A 70 5.51 -19.90 -10.20
N ILE A 71 6.25 -19.33 -11.15
CA ILE A 71 7.51 -19.89 -11.65
C ILE A 71 8.52 -20.03 -10.51
N MET A 72 8.68 -18.98 -9.70
CA MET A 72 9.59 -18.97 -8.55
C MET A 72 9.19 -20.01 -7.49
N PHE A 73 7.90 -20.10 -7.16
CA PHE A 73 7.40 -21.11 -6.25
C PHE A 73 7.71 -22.53 -6.74
N TYR A 74 7.51 -22.80 -8.04
CA TYR A 74 7.83 -24.11 -8.63
C TYR A 74 9.34 -24.38 -8.70
N ALA A 75 10.15 -23.38 -9.02
CA ALA A 75 11.60 -23.49 -9.07
C ALA A 75 12.20 -23.84 -7.69
N GLU A 76 11.62 -23.28 -6.62
CA GLU A 76 12.13 -23.48 -5.26
C GLU A 76 11.49 -24.65 -4.51
N LYS A 77 10.41 -25.22 -5.04
CA LYS A 77 9.68 -26.38 -4.47
C LYS A 77 10.55 -27.64 -4.31
N GLY A 78 11.72 -27.69 -4.97
CA GLY A 78 12.67 -28.80 -4.92
C GLY A 78 13.77 -28.71 -3.85
N SER A 79 13.86 -27.61 -3.11
CA SER A 79 14.96 -27.38 -2.13
C SER A 79 14.43 -27.35 -0.70
N SER A 80 15.06 -28.10 0.22
CA SER A 80 14.68 -28.23 1.64
C SER A 80 14.83 -26.93 2.47
N ALA A 81 15.26 -25.83 1.86
CA ALA A 81 15.43 -24.50 2.45
C ALA A 81 14.47 -23.44 1.86
N SER A 82 13.28 -23.86 1.42
CA SER A 82 12.32 -22.97 0.76
C SER A 82 11.82 -21.87 1.69
N LYS A 83 12.16 -20.61 1.40
CA LYS A 83 11.61 -19.42 2.09
C LYS A 83 10.21 -19.05 1.61
N PHE A 84 9.67 -19.74 0.62
CA PHE A 84 8.38 -19.47 0.00
C PHE A 84 7.34 -20.53 0.39
N THR A 85 6.87 -20.47 1.64
CA THR A 85 5.84 -21.38 2.18
C THR A 85 4.50 -21.29 1.43
N SER A 86 4.19 -20.18 0.77
CA SER A 86 2.95 -20.00 0.01
C SER A 86 3.10 -18.95 -1.10
N ILE A 87 2.28 -19.05 -2.15
CA ILE A 87 2.22 -18.08 -3.27
C ILE A 87 2.12 -16.61 -2.78
N PRO A 88 1.34 -16.27 -1.73
CA PRO A 88 1.30 -14.90 -1.20
C PRO A 88 2.61 -14.41 -0.60
N ALA A 89 3.45 -15.31 -0.08
CA ALA A 89 4.76 -14.94 0.46
C ALA A 89 5.75 -14.57 -0.67
N ALA A 90 5.60 -15.17 -1.86
CA ALA A 90 6.41 -14.87 -3.04
C ALA A 90 6.02 -13.55 -3.72
N PHE A 91 4.82 -13.00 -3.46
CA PHE A 91 4.41 -11.73 -4.04
C PHE A 91 5.30 -10.58 -3.64
N TRP A 92 5.65 -10.44 -2.36
CA TRP A 92 6.54 -9.36 -1.92
C TRP A 92 7.87 -9.37 -2.67
N TYR A 93 8.52 -10.53 -2.72
CA TYR A 93 9.81 -10.68 -3.39
C TYR A 93 9.71 -10.45 -4.91
N THR A 94 8.65 -10.96 -5.54
CA THR A 94 8.42 -10.78 -6.99
C THR A 94 8.12 -9.32 -7.34
N ILE A 95 7.33 -8.62 -6.50
CA ILE A 95 7.04 -7.19 -6.67
C ILE A 95 8.32 -6.38 -6.58
N VAL A 96 9.12 -6.55 -5.52
CA VAL A 96 10.39 -5.82 -5.32
C VAL A 96 11.35 -6.04 -6.50
N THR A 97 11.45 -7.28 -6.99
CA THR A 97 12.32 -7.62 -8.13
C THR A 97 11.81 -7.00 -9.44
N MET A 98 10.52 -7.12 -9.76
CA MET A 98 9.93 -6.58 -11.00
C MET A 98 9.88 -5.06 -11.02
N THR A 99 9.71 -4.43 -9.86
CA THR A 99 9.78 -2.97 -9.71
C THR A 99 11.23 -2.48 -9.57
N THR A 100 12.22 -3.37 -9.72
CA THR A 100 13.65 -3.05 -9.64
C THR A 100 14.06 -2.34 -8.35
N LEU A 101 13.29 -2.56 -7.27
CA LEU A 101 13.62 -2.10 -5.92
C LEU A 101 14.75 -2.94 -5.28
N GLY A 102 15.10 -4.06 -5.94
CA GLY A 102 16.04 -5.10 -5.52
C GLY A 102 17.28 -4.62 -4.79
#